data_AF-A0A820K076-F1
#
_entry.id   AF-A0A820K076-F1
#
_cell.length_a   1.000
_cell.length_b   1.000
_cell.length_c   1.000
_cell.angle_alpha   90.00
_cell.angle_beta   90.00
_cell.angle_gamma   90.00
#
_symmetry.space_group_name_H-M   'P 1'
#
loop_
_entity.id
_entity.type
_entity.pdbx_description
1 polymer ?
#
loop_
_entity_poly.entity_id
_entity_poly.type
_entity_poly.pdbx_seq_one_letter_code
_entity_poly.pdbx_strand_id
1 'polypeptide(L)'
;MSNVYDDLSKRDPPYEVCSWTSFGNDANWKYQVFVLDPPAPVECPFTGMWTFKQVGQPNSLIQTRIRGGVTPRPRDHGWYITCDPQYMVSQWTICGDQTKAMFADREYCRQLDPYGTPIGVYEQPDYIYQCAGYWREDSRSYLITYDRDDPYINFKCWVYERMDLFKIYLSRSAGS
;
A
#
# COMPACT_ATOMS: atom_id res chain seq x y z
N MET A 1 10.88 29.51 9.69
CA MET A 1 11.82 28.61 9.01
C MET A 1 10.98 27.71 8.11
N SER A 2 10.94 27.99 6.82
CA SER A 2 10.27 27.12 5.85
C SER A 2 11.01 25.78 5.83
N ASN A 3 10.28 24.68 6.00
CA ASN A 3 10.79 23.32 5.92
C ASN A 3 11.42 23.11 4.54
N VAL A 4 12.74 23.27 4.45
CA VAL A 4 13.54 22.94 3.26
C VAL A 4 13.32 21.47 2.85
N TYR A 5 12.83 20.63 3.76
CA TYR A 5 12.50 19.22 3.56
C TYR A 5 11.08 18.92 3.05
N ASP A 6 10.16 19.90 2.97
CA ASP A 6 8.77 19.66 2.52
C ASP A 6 8.53 20.02 1.04
N ASP A 7 9.52 20.60 0.35
CA ASP A 7 9.40 20.97 -1.05
C ASP A 7 9.63 19.76 -1.97
N LEU A 8 8.56 18.97 -2.17
CA LEU A 8 8.50 17.84 -3.09
C LEU A 8 8.92 18.18 -4.53
N SER A 9 8.92 19.46 -4.92
CA SER A 9 9.31 19.88 -6.27
C SER A 9 10.83 19.91 -6.49
N LYS A 10 11.62 19.99 -5.41
CA LYS A 10 13.10 20.07 -5.46
C LYS A 10 13.79 18.75 -5.17
N ARG A 11 13.01 17.72 -4.83
CA ARG A 11 13.53 16.41 -4.50
C ARG A 11 13.46 15.51 -5.73
N ASP A 12 14.51 14.73 -5.97
CA ASP A 12 14.43 13.64 -6.94
C ASP A 12 13.23 12.76 -6.58
N PRO A 13 12.25 12.58 -7.47
CA PRO A 13 11.14 11.70 -7.17
C PRO A 13 11.69 10.31 -6.83
N PRO A 14 11.03 9.55 -5.96
CA PRO A 14 11.37 8.15 -5.70
C PRO A 14 10.96 7.27 -6.91
N TYR A 15 11.34 7.67 -8.13
CA TYR A 15 11.07 6.95 -9.38
C TYR A 15 12.02 5.76 -9.58
N GLU A 16 12.81 5.40 -8.57
CA GLU A 16 13.63 4.21 -8.66
C GLU A 16 12.76 2.98 -8.77
N VAL A 17 13.04 2.24 -9.82
CA VAL A 17 12.55 0.89 -10.00
C VAL A 17 13.32 0.02 -9.03
N CYS A 18 12.67 -1.00 -8.49
CA CYS A 18 13.39 -2.06 -7.80
C CYS A 18 14.16 -2.85 -8.85
N SER A 19 15.33 -2.34 -9.17
CA SER A 19 16.21 -2.89 -10.18
C SER A 19 17.01 -3.98 -9.52
N TRP A 20 16.88 -5.18 -10.07
CA TRP A 20 17.65 -6.35 -9.71
C TRP A 20 19.13 -6.28 -9.98
N THR A 21 19.55 -5.28 -10.75
CA THR A 21 20.95 -5.06 -11.13
C THR A 21 21.85 -4.87 -9.90
N SER A 22 21.28 -4.57 -8.73
CA SER A 22 22.00 -4.53 -7.46
C SER A 22 22.34 -5.91 -6.87
N PHE A 23 21.74 -7.00 -7.36
CA PHE A 23 22.01 -8.38 -6.94
C PHE A 23 22.85 -9.16 -7.96
N GLY A 24 24.06 -8.67 -8.24
CA GLY A 24 25.10 -9.47 -8.92
C GLY A 24 24.88 -9.78 -10.41
N ASN A 25 23.83 -9.21 -11.01
CA ASN A 25 23.58 -9.22 -12.45
C ASN A 25 23.50 -10.63 -13.10
N ASP A 26 23.08 -11.64 -12.34
CA ASP A 26 23.15 -13.05 -12.77
C ASP A 26 21.84 -13.49 -13.43
N ALA A 27 21.77 -13.57 -14.77
CA ALA A 27 20.54 -13.62 -15.61
C ALA A 27 19.42 -14.62 -15.22
N ASN A 28 19.68 -15.54 -14.28
CA ASN A 28 18.70 -16.44 -13.66
C ASN A 28 18.06 -15.88 -12.37
N TRP A 29 18.41 -14.67 -11.96
CA TRP A 29 17.86 -14.01 -10.79
C TRP A 29 16.36 -13.75 -11.05
N LYS A 30 15.51 -14.16 -10.11
CA LYS A 30 14.11 -13.74 -10.01
C LYS A 30 13.89 -13.41 -8.54
N TYR A 31 13.05 -12.44 -8.21
CA TYR A 31 12.68 -12.16 -6.82
C TYR A 31 12.21 -13.42 -6.07
N GLN A 32 11.61 -14.37 -6.82
CA GLN A 32 11.24 -15.72 -6.38
C GLN A 32 12.38 -16.57 -5.77
N VAL A 33 13.65 -16.23 -6.02
CA VAL A 33 14.81 -17.05 -5.59
C VAL A 33 15.22 -16.73 -4.15
N PHE A 34 15.09 -15.47 -3.70
CA PHE A 34 15.36 -15.08 -2.30
C PHE A 34 14.10 -15.04 -1.45
N VAL A 35 12.98 -14.69 -2.08
CA VAL A 35 11.68 -14.69 -1.45
C VAL A 35 11.03 -16.01 -1.84
N LEU A 36 10.94 -16.94 -0.88
CA LEU A 36 10.29 -18.25 -1.05
C LEU A 36 9.01 -18.11 -1.90
N ASP A 37 8.70 -19.08 -2.76
CA ASP A 37 7.42 -19.13 -3.47
C ASP A 37 6.61 -20.33 -2.93
N PRO A 38 5.60 -20.13 -2.07
CA PRO A 38 5.06 -18.84 -1.59
C PRO A 38 5.91 -18.16 -0.50
N PRO A 39 5.87 -16.82 -0.39
CA PRO A 39 6.70 -16.08 0.56
C PRO A 39 6.33 -16.37 2.00
N ALA A 40 7.34 -16.60 2.83
CA ALA A 40 7.17 -16.56 4.27
C ALA A 40 6.84 -15.12 4.70
N PRO A 41 5.73 -14.90 5.45
CA PRO A 41 5.37 -13.56 5.90
C PRO A 41 6.40 -13.05 6.92
N VAL A 42 6.97 -11.87 6.64
CA VAL A 42 7.87 -11.14 7.54
C VAL A 42 7.19 -9.90 8.10
N GLU A 43 7.69 -9.38 9.21
CA GLU A 43 7.18 -8.13 9.79
C GLU A 43 7.39 -6.94 8.83
N CYS A 44 6.37 -6.09 8.69
CA CYS A 44 6.45 -4.90 7.88
C CYS A 44 7.34 -3.82 8.55
N PRO A 45 8.06 -2.99 7.76
CA PRO A 45 9.05 -2.05 8.30
C PRO A 45 8.44 -0.85 9.04
N PHE A 46 7.15 -0.59 8.86
CA PHE A 46 6.40 0.41 9.60
C PHE A 46 5.04 -0.15 9.98
N THR A 47 4.51 0.28 11.12
CA THR A 47 3.22 -0.15 11.66
C THR A 47 2.31 1.05 11.92
N GLY A 48 1.02 0.78 12.13
CA GLY A 48 0.02 1.78 12.46
C GLY A 48 -1.00 2.02 11.35
N MET A 49 -1.75 3.10 11.53
CA MET A 49 -2.86 3.49 10.66
C MET A 49 -2.55 4.86 10.04
N TRP A 50 -2.51 4.88 8.72
CA TRP A 50 -2.06 6.01 7.92
C TRP A 50 -3.17 6.44 6.96
N THR A 51 -3.30 7.75 6.76
CA THR A 51 -4.07 8.27 5.62
C THR A 51 -3.10 8.57 4.48
N PHE A 52 -3.48 8.24 3.25
CA PHE A 52 -2.57 8.39 2.12
C PHE A 52 -3.16 9.24 1.00
N LYS A 53 -2.35 10.13 0.45
CA LYS A 53 -2.67 10.89 -0.76
C LYS A 53 -1.85 10.33 -1.91
N GLN A 54 -2.53 9.93 -2.98
CA GLN A 54 -1.86 9.36 -4.15
C GLN A 54 -1.52 10.45 -5.17
N VAL A 55 -0.35 10.33 -5.77
CA VAL A 55 0.12 11.17 -6.88
C VAL A 55 0.77 10.26 -7.92
N GLY A 56 0.70 10.61 -9.21
CA GLY A 56 1.31 9.83 -10.28
C GLY A 56 0.38 9.63 -11.48
N GLN A 57 0.67 8.60 -12.26
CA GLN A 57 -0.11 8.27 -13.46
C GLN A 57 -1.49 7.71 -13.06
N PRO A 58 -2.59 8.09 -13.74
CA PRO A 58 -3.94 7.63 -13.39
C PRO A 58 -4.09 6.11 -13.32
N ASN A 59 -3.37 5.37 -14.17
CA ASN A 59 -3.43 3.92 -14.24
C ASN A 59 -2.66 3.21 -13.10
N SER A 60 -1.76 3.92 -12.41
CA SER A 60 -0.96 3.35 -11.32
C SER A 60 -1.52 3.66 -9.94
N LEU A 61 -2.60 4.44 -9.85
CA LEU A 61 -3.29 4.73 -8.59
C LEU A 61 -4.04 3.49 -8.11
N ILE A 62 -4.01 3.26 -6.79
CA ILE A 62 -4.86 2.30 -6.08
C ILE A 62 -6.33 2.67 -6.36
N GLN A 63 -7.10 1.69 -6.81
CA GLN A 63 -8.52 1.78 -7.13
C GLN A 63 -9.30 0.89 -6.16
N THR A 64 -10.55 1.23 -5.86
CA THR A 64 -11.38 0.33 -5.06
C THR A 64 -11.60 -0.98 -5.81
N ARG A 65 -11.36 -2.12 -5.18
CA ARG A 65 -11.59 -3.46 -5.75
C ARG A 65 -12.17 -4.39 -4.69
N ILE A 66 -13.03 -5.32 -5.09
CA ILE A 66 -13.57 -6.34 -4.18
C ILE A 66 -12.75 -7.62 -4.35
N ARG A 67 -12.37 -8.25 -3.24
CA ARG A 67 -11.71 -9.55 -3.25
C ARG A 67 -12.65 -10.62 -3.78
N GLY A 68 -12.25 -11.33 -4.83
CA GLY A 68 -13.05 -12.39 -5.47
C GLY A 68 -13.74 -12.00 -6.78
N GLY A 69 -13.53 -10.78 -7.31
CA GLY A 69 -13.99 -10.42 -8.65
C GLY A 69 -13.93 -8.92 -8.96
N VAL A 70 -13.90 -8.58 -10.25
CA VAL A 70 -14.02 -7.19 -10.72
C VAL A 70 -15.50 -6.82 -10.75
N THR A 71 -16.05 -6.42 -9.62
CA THR A 71 -17.35 -5.73 -9.62
C THR A 71 -17.06 -4.23 -9.75
N PRO A 72 -17.33 -3.60 -10.91
CA PRO A 72 -17.40 -2.14 -10.95
C PRO A 72 -18.48 -1.72 -9.94
N ARG A 73 -18.27 -0.61 -9.22
CA ARG A 73 -19.26 -0.10 -8.26
C ARG A 73 -20.66 -0.11 -8.90
N PRO A 74 -21.61 -0.81 -8.26
CA PRO A 74 -22.51 -0.10 -7.39
C PRO A 74 -22.68 -0.90 -6.11
N ARG A 75 -21.90 -0.54 -5.09
CA ARG A 75 -22.28 -0.87 -3.72
C ARG A 75 -23.52 -0.02 -3.49
N ASP A 76 -24.68 -0.66 -3.48
CA ASP A 76 -26.00 -0.05 -3.49
C ASP A 76 -25.95 1.33 -2.82
N HIS A 77 -26.38 2.38 -3.53
CA HIS A 77 -26.96 3.56 -2.89
C HIS A 77 -28.28 3.15 -2.19
N GLY A 78 -28.29 1.97 -1.55
CA GLY A 78 -29.36 1.47 -0.72
C GLY A 78 -29.52 2.48 0.39
N TRP A 79 -30.68 3.10 0.38
CA TRP A 79 -31.18 4.18 1.23
C TRP A 79 -30.91 4.08 2.75
N TYR A 80 -30.24 3.04 3.24
CA TYR A 80 -30.13 2.74 4.66
C TYR A 80 -28.73 2.96 5.27
N ILE A 81 -27.60 2.92 4.55
CA ILE A 81 -26.27 3.27 5.10
C ILE A 81 -25.37 3.86 4.01
N THR A 82 -25.41 5.18 3.83
CA THR A 82 -24.45 5.92 3.02
C THR A 82 -23.46 6.64 3.93
N CYS A 83 -22.17 6.39 3.76
CA CYS A 83 -21.14 7.20 4.40
C CYS A 83 -21.22 8.63 3.85
N ASP A 84 -21.26 9.63 4.71
CA ASP A 84 -21.14 11.02 4.29
C ASP A 84 -19.74 11.22 3.66
N PRO A 85 -19.66 11.78 2.44
CA PRO A 85 -18.40 12.04 1.75
C PRO A 85 -17.35 12.78 2.59
N GLN A 86 -17.75 13.55 3.61
CA GLN A 86 -16.84 14.23 4.53
C GLN A 86 -16.02 13.26 5.39
N TYR A 87 -16.53 12.06 5.65
CA TYR A 87 -15.87 11.02 6.45
C TYR A 87 -15.25 9.90 5.61
N MET A 88 -15.28 10.03 4.28
CA MET A 88 -14.57 9.13 3.37
C MET A 88 -13.09 9.48 3.34
N VAL A 89 -12.26 8.52 3.73
CA VAL A 89 -10.80 8.68 3.75
C VAL A 89 -10.11 7.50 3.09
N SER A 90 -8.98 7.77 2.45
CA SER A 90 -8.04 6.75 2.02
C SER A 90 -7.20 6.31 3.21
N GLN A 91 -7.15 5.00 3.44
CA GLN A 91 -6.60 4.43 4.66
C GLN A 91 -5.66 3.26 4.37
N TRP A 92 -4.52 3.26 5.06
CA TRP A 92 -3.54 2.18 5.05
C TRP A 92 -3.37 1.70 6.49
N THR A 93 -3.51 0.40 6.76
CA THR A 93 -3.40 -0.15 8.13
C THR A 93 -2.46 -1.33 8.21
N ILE A 94 -1.69 -1.35 9.30
CA ILE A 94 -0.71 -2.38 9.64
C ILE A 94 -0.77 -2.51 11.18
N CYS A 95 -1.71 -3.32 11.67
CA CYS A 95 -2.09 -3.32 13.09
C CYS A 95 -2.18 -4.74 13.66
N GLY A 96 -2.02 -4.84 14.99
CA GLY A 96 -2.32 -6.03 15.78
C GLY A 96 -1.40 -7.23 15.52
N ASP A 97 -1.99 -8.43 15.49
CA ASP A 97 -1.28 -9.70 15.26
C ASP A 97 -0.90 -9.93 13.77
N GLN A 98 -1.30 -8.99 12.91
CA GLN A 98 -1.11 -9.02 11.46
C GLN A 98 -0.10 -7.96 11.00
N THR A 99 0.94 -7.68 11.80
CA THR A 99 2.06 -6.80 11.43
C THR A 99 2.87 -7.29 10.22
N LYS A 100 2.55 -8.48 9.71
CA LYS A 100 3.11 -9.07 8.49
C LYS A 100 2.31 -8.78 7.23
N ALA A 101 1.17 -8.09 7.34
CA ALA A 101 0.32 -7.71 6.23
C ALA A 101 -0.08 -6.24 6.33
N MET A 102 -0.22 -5.63 5.16
CA MET A 102 -0.69 -4.27 5.02
C MET A 102 -2.01 -4.25 4.29
N PHE A 103 -2.96 -3.52 4.84
CA PHE A 103 -4.29 -3.33 4.27
C PHE A 103 -4.37 -1.95 3.66
N ALA A 104 -4.72 -1.85 2.38
CA ALA A 104 -4.91 -0.59 1.72
C ALA A 104 -6.35 -0.48 1.22
N ASP A 105 -7.00 0.61 1.61
CA ASP A 105 -8.36 0.99 1.24
C ASP A 105 -8.33 2.37 0.61
N ARG A 106 -8.84 2.49 -0.61
CA ARG A 106 -8.98 3.80 -1.24
C ARG A 106 -10.09 4.61 -0.60
N GLU A 107 -11.18 3.95 -0.21
CA GLU A 107 -12.37 4.58 0.36
C GLU A 107 -12.83 3.81 1.59
N TYR A 108 -12.36 4.26 2.75
CA TYR A 108 -12.79 3.80 4.06
C TYR A 108 -13.75 4.81 4.69
N CYS A 109 -14.84 4.33 5.28
CA CYS A 109 -15.81 5.17 5.98
C CYS A 109 -15.44 5.29 7.45
N ARG A 110 -15.11 6.50 7.92
CA ARG A 110 -14.84 6.76 9.36
C ARG A 110 -16.06 7.19 10.16
N GLN A 111 -17.23 7.26 9.53
CA GLN A 111 -18.45 7.67 10.21
C GLN A 111 -18.89 6.59 11.21
N LEU A 112 -19.45 7.05 12.32
CA LEU A 112 -19.99 6.21 13.38
C LEU A 112 -21.51 6.39 13.44
N ASP A 113 -22.21 5.33 13.85
CA ASP A 113 -23.62 5.35 14.20
C ASP A 113 -23.80 6.12 15.53
N PRO A 114 -25.02 6.58 15.93
CA PRO A 114 -25.23 7.25 17.21
C PRO A 114 -24.79 6.43 18.44
N TYR A 115 -24.70 5.11 18.31
CA TYR A 115 -24.16 4.21 19.33
C TYR A 115 -22.62 4.10 19.34
N GLY A 116 -21.91 4.85 18.49
CA GLY A 116 -20.45 4.83 18.38
C GLY A 116 -19.87 3.61 17.65
N THR A 117 -20.70 2.86 16.94
CA THR A 117 -20.27 1.69 16.14
C THR A 117 -19.94 2.14 14.71
N PRO A 118 -18.87 1.62 14.07
CA PRO A 118 -18.58 1.92 12.66
C PRO A 118 -19.73 1.50 11.74
N ILE A 119 -20.11 2.40 10.82
CA ILE A 119 -21.18 2.13 9.86
C ILE A 119 -20.63 1.39 8.63
N GLY A 120 -20.54 0.06 8.72
CA GLY A 120 -20.02 -0.76 7.61
C GLY A 120 -20.57 -2.18 7.63
N VAL A 121 -21.39 -2.55 6.64
CA VAL A 121 -21.97 -3.91 6.56
C VAL A 121 -20.96 -4.92 6.00
N TYR A 122 -19.93 -4.48 5.26
CA TYR A 122 -18.92 -5.36 4.64
C TYR A 122 -17.55 -4.66 4.51
N GLU A 123 -16.82 -4.45 5.60
CA GLU A 123 -15.47 -3.86 5.56
C GLU A 123 -14.43 -4.92 5.16
N GLN A 124 -14.37 -5.24 3.87
CA GLN A 124 -13.25 -6.00 3.30
C GLN A 124 -12.22 -5.01 2.73
N PRO A 125 -10.93 -5.23 2.99
CA PRO A 125 -9.88 -4.36 2.46
C PRO A 125 -9.74 -4.51 0.94
N ASP A 126 -9.53 -3.40 0.23
CA ASP A 126 -9.34 -3.42 -1.24
C ASP A 126 -8.10 -4.27 -1.60
N TYR A 127 -6.98 -4.05 -0.88
CA TYR A 127 -5.73 -4.79 -1.09
C TYR A 127 -5.19 -5.33 0.24
N ILE A 128 -4.68 -6.57 0.23
CA ILE A 128 -3.85 -7.12 1.30
C ILE A 128 -2.49 -7.44 0.72
N TYR A 129 -1.50 -6.65 1.14
CA TYR A 129 -0.11 -6.83 0.79
C TYR A 129 0.60 -7.56 1.91
N GLN A 130 0.95 -8.82 1.71
CA GLN A 130 1.77 -9.57 2.65
C GLN A 130 3.23 -9.08 2.55
N CYS A 131 3.83 -8.63 3.63
CA CYS A 131 5.23 -8.24 3.65
C CYS A 131 6.11 -9.49 3.46
N ALA A 132 7.01 -9.45 2.48
CA ALA A 132 7.84 -10.59 2.10
C ALA A 132 9.33 -10.36 2.36
N GLY A 133 9.77 -9.10 2.35
CA GLY A 133 11.16 -8.73 2.69
C GLY A 133 11.34 -7.23 2.63
N TYR A 134 12.27 -6.71 3.41
CA TYR A 134 12.73 -5.33 3.29
C TYR A 134 14.24 -5.27 3.49
N TRP A 135 14.90 -4.39 2.77
CA TRP A 135 16.32 -4.11 2.95
C TRP A 135 16.59 -2.64 2.67
N ARG A 136 17.78 -2.19 3.04
CA ARG A 136 18.27 -0.85 2.75
C ARG A 136 19.41 -0.97 1.77
N GLU A 137 19.32 -0.24 0.66
CA GLU A 137 20.41 -0.09 -0.30
C GLU A 137 20.85 1.37 -0.27
N ASP A 138 22.12 1.60 0.06
CA ASP A 138 22.70 2.93 0.23
C ASP A 138 21.88 3.87 1.15
N SER A 139 21.14 4.79 0.51
CA SER A 139 20.33 5.83 1.15
C SER A 139 18.82 5.57 1.10
N ARG A 140 18.38 4.48 0.45
CA ARG A 140 16.96 4.20 0.19
C ARG A 140 16.55 2.85 0.79
N SER A 141 15.28 2.78 1.20
CA SER A 141 14.72 1.56 1.80
C SER A 141 13.72 0.93 0.84
N TYR A 142 13.86 -0.36 0.65
CA TYR A 142 13.06 -1.16 -0.27
C TYR A 142 12.20 -2.14 0.52
N LEU A 143 10.96 -2.30 0.09
CA LEU A 143 9.98 -3.20 0.66
C LEU A 143 9.36 -4.03 -0.47
N ILE A 144 9.46 -5.34 -0.34
CA ILE A 144 8.78 -6.30 -1.21
C ILE A 144 7.55 -6.81 -0.50
N THR A 145 6.45 -6.77 -1.23
CA THR A 145 5.16 -7.27 -0.78
C THR A 145 4.60 -8.27 -1.77
N TYR A 146 3.76 -9.17 -1.27
CA TYR A 146 3.09 -10.19 -2.03
C TYR A 146 1.58 -10.00 -1.94
N ASP A 147 0.94 -9.79 -3.08
CA ASP A 147 -0.51 -9.76 -3.25
C ASP A 147 -0.96 -11.11 -3.84
N ARG A 148 -1.79 -11.84 -3.09
CA ARG A 148 -2.31 -13.15 -3.52
C ARG A 148 -3.39 -13.03 -4.59
N ASP A 149 -4.07 -11.89 -4.66
CA ASP A 149 -5.25 -11.72 -5.52
C ASP A 149 -4.90 -11.03 -6.84
N ASP A 150 -3.66 -10.57 -7.02
CA ASP A 150 -3.21 -10.02 -8.30
C ASP A 150 -2.96 -11.18 -9.29
N PRO A 151 -3.69 -11.26 -10.42
CA PRO A 151 -3.57 -12.39 -11.35
C PRO A 151 -2.34 -12.31 -12.25
N TYR A 152 -1.71 -11.14 -12.36
CA TYR A 152 -0.58 -10.94 -13.25
C TYR A 152 0.74 -11.02 -12.49
N ILE A 153 0.86 -10.24 -11.41
CA ILE A 153 2.15 -10.01 -10.77
C ILE A 153 1.97 -9.94 -9.27
N ASN A 154 2.22 -11.06 -8.61
CA ASN A 154 1.98 -11.20 -7.18
C ASN A 154 2.97 -10.38 -6.35
N PHE A 155 4.21 -10.21 -6.82
CA PHE A 155 5.22 -9.42 -6.12
C PHE A 155 5.15 -7.95 -6.52
N LYS A 156 4.97 -7.06 -5.54
CA LYS A 156 5.09 -5.61 -5.70
C LYS A 156 6.28 -5.11 -4.93
N CYS A 157 6.98 -4.17 -5.54
CA CYS A 157 8.08 -3.49 -4.88
C CYS A 157 7.76 -2.03 -4.59
N TRP A 158 8.17 -1.60 -3.41
CA TRP A 158 7.97 -0.29 -2.87
C TRP A 158 9.31 0.30 -2.46
N VAL A 159 9.57 1.53 -2.87
CA VAL A 159 10.59 2.37 -2.27
C VAL A 159 9.90 3.21 -1.22
N TYR A 160 10.34 3.11 0.03
CA TYR A 160 9.74 3.86 1.12
C TYR A 160 10.77 4.70 1.84
N GLU A 161 10.30 5.83 2.36
CA GLU A 161 11.12 6.74 3.14
C GLU A 161 10.29 7.38 4.23
N ARG A 162 10.85 7.38 5.44
CA ARG A 162 10.26 8.07 6.57
C ARG A 162 10.81 9.49 6.65
N MET A 163 9.96 10.48 6.43
CA MET A 163 10.33 11.90 6.54
C MET A 163 10.27 12.40 7.98
N ASP A 164 9.25 11.95 8.70
CA ASP A 164 8.96 12.37 10.06
C ASP A 164 8.33 11.21 10.82
N LEU A 165 8.03 11.41 12.10
CA LEU A 165 7.31 10.45 12.93
C LEU A 165 5.95 10.08 12.31
N PHE A 166 5.29 11.04 11.65
CA PHE A 166 3.93 10.94 11.14
C PHE A 166 3.81 10.97 9.61
N LYS A 167 4.92 10.95 8.87
CA LYS A 167 4.90 11.10 7.41
C LYS A 167 5.86 10.12 6.75
N ILE A 168 5.30 9.26 5.91
CA ILE A 168 6.03 8.25 5.12
C ILE A 168 5.68 8.47 3.65
N TYR A 169 6.70 8.49 2.80
CA TYR A 169 6.52 8.41 1.36
C TYR A 169 6.70 6.97 0.91
N LEU A 170 5.80 6.52 0.05
CA LEU A 170 5.81 5.21 -0.58
C LEU A 170 5.67 5.43 -2.08
N SER A 171 6.58 4.83 -2.83
CA SER A 171 6.58 4.84 -4.28
C SER A 171 6.56 3.40 -4.78
N ARG A 172 5.69 3.13 -5.75
CA ARG A 172 5.58 1.83 -6.39
C ARG A 172 6.28 1.89 -7.75
N SER A 173 7.13 0.91 -8.04
CA SER A 173 7.78 0.82 -9.35
C SER A 173 6.76 0.53 -10.46
N ALA A 174 6.87 1.21 -11.60
CA ALA A 174 5.95 1.09 -12.74
C ALA A 174 6.17 -0.15 -13.63
N GLY A 175 7.13 -1.02 -13.29
CA GLY A 175 7.55 -2.15 -14.13
C GLY A 175 7.78 -3.42 -13.33
N SER A 176 6.85 -3.78 -12.45
CA SER A 176 6.73 -5.16 -11.98
C SER A 176 6.27 -6.02 -13.16
#